data_AF-A0AAN7H5B8-F1
#
_entry.id   AF-A0AAN7H5B8-F1
#
_cell.length_a   1.000
_cell.length_b   1.000
_cell.length_c   1.000
_cell.angle_alpha   90.00
_cell.angle_beta   90.00
_cell.angle_gamma   90.00
#
_symmetry.space_group_name_H-M   'P 1'
#
loop_
_entity.id
_entity.type
_entity.pdbx_description
1 polymer ?
#
loop_
_entity_poly.entity_id
_entity_poly.type
_entity_poly.pdbx_seq_one_letter_code
_entity_poly.pdbx_strand_id
1 'polypeptide(L)'
;MPLNSSRLPELVRDTQLQAIVQGATMIHPLRASRPRVPREEKWTRVDNKILGHGGGGMVWLEYKENSRRNQVRAVKGIPLAKFSQERYSEFFVKCYGWYEVTGWLCIAMEYCEHGDLRKYLDDVGKMPEDHVKEVTSQVLAGLAMMHEEGFAHGDLKPSNIFIKSKPPNEWWVKLCDLGLSKKAQDASGASTIRGTPGFWAPEILGLDGKDPKKADPTKVDMWCLGETIVQMCTGKPAFDSLGDLLRYQQGNASFPTARSADLEAGRITVALVHFIESLVKRNPSDRWRPS
;
A
#
# COMPACT_ATOMS: atom_id res chain seq x y z
N MET A 1 13.89 4.41 -28.76
CA MET A 1 12.70 4.61 -29.60
C MET A 1 11.50 4.78 -28.68
N PRO A 2 10.65 5.79 -28.85
CA PRO A 2 9.54 6.05 -27.93
C PRO A 2 8.49 4.93 -27.99
N LEU A 3 8.10 4.41 -26.82
CA LEU A 3 7.03 3.42 -26.66
C LEU A 3 5.69 4.01 -27.14
N ASN A 4 5.07 3.34 -28.11
CA ASN A 4 3.81 3.77 -28.70
C ASN A 4 2.64 3.58 -27.72
N SER A 5 2.15 4.69 -27.16
CA SER A 5 1.09 4.82 -26.13
C SER A 5 -0.28 4.21 -26.47
N SER A 6 -0.49 3.70 -27.68
CA SER A 6 -1.78 3.17 -28.14
C SER A 6 -2.04 1.70 -27.77
N ARG A 7 -1.46 1.17 -26.67
CA ARG A 7 -1.44 -0.28 -26.36
C ARG A 7 -1.50 -0.69 -24.86
N LEU A 8 -1.95 0.16 -23.95
CA LEU A 8 -2.22 -0.21 -22.54
C LEU A 8 -3.72 -0.58 -22.34
N PRO A 9 -4.20 -1.13 -21.22
CA PRO A 9 -5.63 -1.08 -20.88
C PRO A 9 -6.14 0.37 -20.96
N GLU A 10 -7.39 0.65 -21.33
CA GLU A 10 -7.91 2.02 -21.55
C GLU A 10 -7.54 2.97 -20.38
N LEU A 11 -7.79 2.51 -19.15
CA LEU A 11 -7.42 3.18 -17.89
C LEU A 11 -5.91 3.47 -17.73
N VAL A 12 -5.04 2.64 -18.30
CA VAL A 12 -3.57 2.77 -18.22
C VAL A 12 -3.01 3.59 -19.40
N ARG A 13 -3.71 3.65 -20.55
CA ARG A 13 -3.38 4.55 -21.67
C ARG A 13 -3.77 5.98 -21.34
N ASP A 14 -4.96 6.15 -20.77
CA ASP A 14 -5.49 7.46 -20.40
C ASP A 14 -4.65 8.12 -19.30
N THR A 15 -3.88 7.30 -18.56
CA THR A 15 -2.94 7.75 -17.52
C THR A 15 -1.49 7.78 -17.99
N GLN A 16 -1.15 7.44 -19.23
CA GLN A 16 0.22 7.64 -19.74
C GLN A 16 0.38 9.11 -20.17
N LEU A 17 1.19 9.85 -19.42
CA LEU A 17 1.50 11.25 -19.70
C LEU A 17 2.64 11.31 -20.73
N GLN A 18 2.48 12.12 -21.78
CA GLN A 18 3.62 12.49 -22.62
C GLN A 18 4.45 13.52 -21.86
N ALA A 19 5.77 13.35 -21.79
CA ALA A 19 6.65 14.24 -21.05
C ALA A 19 7.86 14.64 -21.90
N ILE A 20 8.18 15.94 -21.94
CA ILE A 20 9.40 16.49 -22.53
C ILE A 20 10.19 17.15 -21.41
N VAL A 21 11.46 16.77 -21.25
CA VAL A 21 12.36 17.35 -20.25
C VAL A 21 13.06 18.56 -20.85
N GLN A 22 12.96 19.73 -20.21
CA GLN A 22 13.70 20.94 -20.55
C GLN A 22 14.33 21.53 -19.28
N GLY A 23 15.60 21.24 -19.04
CA GLY A 23 16.27 21.62 -17.79
C GLY A 23 15.60 20.95 -16.58
N ALA A 24 15.12 21.75 -15.62
CA ALA A 24 14.35 21.28 -14.45
C ALA A 24 12.84 21.17 -14.71
N THR A 25 12.36 21.54 -15.91
CA THR A 25 10.94 21.63 -16.23
C THR A 25 10.47 20.39 -17.01
N MET A 26 9.31 19.87 -16.61
CA MET A 26 8.61 18.77 -17.27
C MET A 26 7.39 19.30 -18.04
N ILE A 27 7.34 19.10 -19.36
CA ILE A 27 6.25 19.59 -20.21
C ILE A 27 5.37 18.43 -20.64
N HIS A 28 4.06 18.54 -20.33
CA HIS A 28 3.03 17.60 -20.76
C HIS A 28 2.13 18.24 -21.83
N PRO A 29 2.30 17.93 -23.13
CA PRO A 29 1.45 18.49 -24.17
C PRO A 29 0.01 17.97 -24.04
N LEU A 30 -0.95 18.88 -23.83
CA LEU A 30 -2.38 18.56 -23.85
C LEU A 30 -2.77 18.15 -25.27
N ARG A 31 -3.35 16.94 -25.46
CA ARG A 31 -3.76 16.47 -26.78
C ARG A 31 -4.87 17.37 -27.34
N ALA A 32 -4.56 18.15 -28.36
CA ALA A 32 -5.56 18.64 -29.30
C ALA A 32 -5.95 17.50 -30.26
N SER A 33 -7.26 17.31 -30.44
CA SER A 33 -7.85 16.27 -31.29
C SER A 33 -7.53 16.46 -32.78
N ARG A 34 -6.81 15.50 -33.39
CA ARG A 34 -6.96 15.13 -34.82
C ARG A 34 -6.63 13.66 -35.07
N PRO A 35 -7.39 12.96 -35.93
CA PRO A 35 -7.22 11.54 -36.18
C PRO A 35 -6.09 11.30 -37.19
N ARG A 36 -5.02 10.63 -36.76
CA ARG A 36 -4.19 9.83 -37.66
C ARG A 36 -4.73 8.41 -37.58
N VAL A 37 -5.06 7.81 -38.73
CA VAL A 37 -5.51 6.41 -38.82
C VAL A 37 -4.56 5.54 -37.98
N PRO A 38 -5.04 4.92 -36.87
CA PRO A 38 -4.16 4.16 -36.02
C PRO A 38 -3.71 2.91 -36.77
N ARG A 39 -2.41 2.66 -36.87
CA ARG A 39 -1.94 1.28 -37.07
C ARG A 39 -2.27 0.53 -35.79
N GLU A 40 -3.41 -0.15 -35.81
CA GLU A 40 -3.81 -1.04 -34.73
C GLU A 40 -2.87 -2.22 -34.71
N GLU A 41 -2.06 -2.28 -33.69
CA GLU A 41 -1.36 -3.48 -33.35
C GLU A 41 -2.08 -4.04 -32.10
N LYS A 42 -2.54 -5.29 -32.15
CA LYS A 42 -3.33 -5.93 -31.08
C LYS A 42 -2.43 -6.83 -30.22
N TRP A 43 -2.61 -6.80 -28.91
CA TRP A 43 -1.94 -7.70 -27.97
C TRP A 43 -3.01 -8.41 -27.15
N THR A 44 -2.87 -9.72 -27.01
CA THR A 44 -3.82 -10.53 -26.26
C THR A 44 -3.11 -11.13 -25.06
N ARG A 45 -3.76 -11.00 -23.90
CA ARG A 45 -3.29 -11.62 -22.66
C ARG A 45 -3.27 -13.13 -22.85
N VAL A 46 -2.17 -13.76 -22.48
CA VAL A 46 -2.12 -15.22 -22.43
C VAL A 46 -2.86 -15.65 -21.17
N ASP A 47 -4.01 -16.30 -21.34
CA ASP A 47 -4.78 -16.85 -20.24
C ASP A 47 -3.91 -17.80 -19.41
N ASN A 48 -4.04 -17.73 -18.09
CA ASN A 48 -3.29 -18.52 -17.10
C ASN A 48 -1.75 -18.38 -17.13
N LYS A 49 -1.19 -17.32 -17.74
CA LYS A 49 0.27 -17.07 -17.73
C LYS A 49 0.63 -15.74 -17.05
N ILE A 50 0.38 -15.69 -15.74
CA ILE A 50 0.98 -14.70 -14.85
C ILE A 50 2.45 -15.07 -14.67
N LEU A 51 3.36 -14.18 -15.05
CA LEU A 51 4.81 -14.42 -15.04
C LEU A 51 5.42 -14.19 -13.65
N GLY A 52 4.72 -13.46 -12.80
CA GLY A 52 5.11 -13.25 -11.42
C GLY A 52 4.32 -12.14 -10.75
N HIS A 53 4.38 -12.14 -9.43
CA HIS A 53 3.96 -11.02 -8.60
C HIS A 53 5.22 -10.46 -7.96
N GLY A 54 5.58 -9.20 -8.25
CA GLY A 54 6.64 -8.47 -7.53
C GLY A 54 6.06 -7.58 -6.45
N GLY A 55 6.92 -6.90 -5.67
CA GLY A 55 6.53 -5.98 -4.59
C GLY A 55 5.71 -4.75 -4.99
N GLY A 56 5.30 -4.60 -6.26
CA GLY A 56 4.55 -3.43 -6.72
C GLY A 56 3.61 -3.67 -7.91
N GLY A 57 3.06 -4.88 -8.06
CA GLY A 57 2.05 -5.15 -9.10
C GLY A 57 2.04 -6.57 -9.66
N MET A 58 1.04 -6.86 -10.50
CA MET A 58 0.88 -8.14 -11.19
C MET A 58 1.57 -8.09 -12.55
N VAL A 59 2.38 -9.09 -12.90
CA VAL A 59 3.03 -9.18 -14.21
C VAL A 59 2.42 -10.32 -15.02
N TRP A 60 1.85 -10.04 -16.20
CA TRP A 60 1.32 -11.07 -17.11
C TRP A 60 2.01 -11.03 -18.48
N LEU A 61 1.97 -12.15 -19.19
CA LEU A 61 2.46 -12.25 -20.55
C LEU A 61 1.36 -11.84 -21.54
N GLU A 62 1.73 -11.06 -22.55
CA GLU A 62 0.90 -10.78 -23.72
C GLU A 62 1.66 -11.14 -24.99
N TYR A 63 0.94 -11.60 -26.01
CA TYR A 63 1.49 -11.86 -27.35
C TYR A 63 0.90 -10.91 -28.39
N LYS A 64 1.70 -10.59 -29.40
CA LYS A 64 1.28 -9.71 -30.49
C LYS A 64 0.47 -10.51 -31.51
N GLU A 65 -0.77 -10.13 -31.72
CA GLU A 65 -1.58 -10.70 -32.80
C GLU A 65 -0.96 -10.35 -34.16
N ASN A 66 -1.03 -11.28 -35.12
CA ASN A 66 -0.50 -11.15 -36.49
C ASN A 66 1.01 -10.87 -36.60
N SER A 67 1.81 -11.29 -35.61
CA SER A 67 3.27 -11.20 -35.65
C SER A 67 3.89 -12.41 -36.36
N ARG A 68 4.63 -12.18 -37.46
CA ARG A 68 5.48 -13.22 -38.12
C ARG A 68 6.57 -13.80 -37.21
N ARG A 69 6.86 -13.20 -36.04
CA ARG A 69 7.98 -13.55 -35.15
C ARG A 69 7.60 -13.91 -33.71
N ASN A 70 6.34 -14.29 -33.41
CA ASN A 70 5.89 -14.61 -32.04
C ASN A 70 6.39 -13.62 -30.97
N GLN A 71 6.16 -12.32 -31.18
CA GLN A 71 6.53 -11.31 -30.19
C GLN A 71 5.68 -11.46 -28.94
N VAL A 72 6.36 -11.51 -27.79
CA VAL A 72 5.74 -11.51 -26.47
C VAL A 72 6.27 -10.36 -25.63
N ARG A 73 5.46 -9.87 -24.68
CA ARG A 73 5.87 -8.87 -23.69
C ARG A 73 5.34 -9.23 -22.31
N ALA A 74 6.07 -8.83 -21.28
CA ALA A 74 5.58 -8.81 -19.91
C ALA A 74 4.94 -7.44 -19.63
N VAL A 75 3.76 -7.41 -19.04
CA VAL A 75 3.05 -6.18 -18.64
C VAL A 75 2.84 -6.18 -17.15
N LYS A 76 3.24 -5.10 -16.47
CA LYS A 76 3.04 -4.90 -15.04
C LYS A 76 1.82 -4.00 -14.82
N GLY A 77 0.76 -4.56 -14.23
CA GLY A 77 -0.41 -3.81 -13.78
C GLY A 77 -0.23 -3.36 -12.33
N ILE A 78 -0.40 -2.07 -12.09
CA ILE A 78 -0.33 -1.45 -10.78
C ILE A 78 -1.75 -1.01 -10.41
N PRO A 79 -2.37 -1.52 -9.34
CA PRO A 79 -3.77 -1.19 -9.07
C PRO A 79 -3.96 0.23 -8.50
N LEU A 80 -2.87 0.99 -8.38
CA LEU A 80 -2.88 2.44 -8.17
C LEU A 80 -3.87 3.17 -9.10
N ALA A 81 -4.00 2.74 -10.35
CA ALA A 81 -4.97 3.31 -11.29
C ALA A 81 -6.44 3.11 -10.87
N LYS A 82 -6.78 2.02 -10.17
CA LYS A 82 -8.13 1.78 -9.64
C LYS A 82 -8.45 2.77 -8.53
N PHE A 83 -7.58 2.87 -7.53
CA PHE A 83 -7.77 3.73 -6.36
C PHE A 83 -7.53 5.22 -6.62
N SER A 84 -7.22 5.59 -7.87
CA SER A 84 -7.12 6.99 -8.32
C SER A 84 -8.43 7.55 -8.87
N GLN A 85 -9.49 6.73 -8.96
CA GLN A 85 -10.82 7.20 -9.34
C GLN A 85 -11.39 8.13 -8.27
N GLU A 86 -12.27 9.05 -8.67
CA GLU A 86 -12.81 10.08 -7.78
C GLU A 86 -13.46 9.50 -6.51
N ARG A 87 -14.17 8.36 -6.64
CA ARG A 87 -14.80 7.66 -5.51
C ARG A 87 -13.84 7.16 -4.42
N TYR A 88 -12.54 7.12 -4.72
CA TYR A 88 -11.49 6.67 -3.81
C TYR A 88 -10.59 7.83 -3.34
N SER A 89 -10.76 9.03 -3.93
CA SER A 89 -9.85 10.17 -3.75
C SER A 89 -9.82 10.72 -2.32
N GLU A 90 -10.83 10.41 -1.52
CA GLU A 90 -10.90 10.78 -0.10
C GLU A 90 -9.83 10.06 0.73
N PHE A 91 -9.62 8.76 0.47
CA PHE A 91 -8.78 7.88 1.29
C PHE A 91 -7.44 7.54 0.64
N PHE A 92 -7.30 7.73 -0.67
CA PHE A 92 -6.13 7.30 -1.44
C PHE A 92 -5.50 8.47 -2.19
N VAL A 93 -4.16 8.49 -2.19
CA VAL A 93 -3.40 9.46 -2.99
C VAL A 93 -3.70 9.23 -4.47
N LYS A 94 -4.22 10.25 -5.15
CA LYS A 94 -4.57 10.17 -6.57
C LYS A 94 -3.33 10.02 -7.43
N CYS A 95 -3.28 9.02 -8.29
CA CYS A 95 -2.31 8.95 -9.38
C CYS A 95 -2.87 9.66 -10.61
N TYR A 96 -2.18 10.69 -11.06
CA TYR A 96 -2.50 11.38 -12.30
C TYR A 96 -1.99 10.62 -13.53
N GLY A 97 -0.96 9.80 -13.33
CA GLY A 97 -0.44 8.96 -14.38
C GLY A 97 1.02 8.60 -14.21
N TRP A 98 1.61 8.10 -15.28
CA TRP A 98 3.02 7.74 -15.33
C TRP A 98 3.65 8.24 -16.62
N TYR A 99 4.97 8.45 -16.58
CA TYR A 99 5.77 8.85 -17.73
C TYR A 99 7.18 8.28 -17.59
N GLU A 100 7.94 8.26 -18.68
CA GLU A 100 9.32 7.79 -18.69
C GLU A 100 10.27 8.97 -18.91
N VAL A 101 11.33 9.07 -18.11
CA VAL A 101 12.41 10.04 -18.29
C VAL A 101 13.73 9.31 -18.22
N THR A 102 14.52 9.37 -19.31
CA THR A 102 15.90 8.84 -19.36
C THR A 102 16.05 7.43 -18.76
N GLY A 103 15.12 6.52 -19.06
CA GLY A 103 15.12 5.13 -18.54
C GLY A 103 14.48 4.94 -17.15
N TRP A 104 13.96 5.99 -16.53
CA TRP A 104 13.22 5.93 -15.27
C TRP A 104 11.72 5.92 -15.52
N LEU A 105 11.00 5.00 -14.85
CA LEU A 105 9.55 5.05 -14.75
C LEU A 105 9.16 6.01 -13.62
N CYS A 106 8.49 7.10 -13.97
CA CYS A 106 8.02 8.12 -13.03
C CYS A 106 6.50 8.03 -12.89
N ILE A 107 6.00 8.24 -11.67
CA ILE A 107 4.57 8.28 -11.37
C ILE A 107 4.24 9.69 -10.90
N ALA A 108 3.31 10.36 -11.61
CA ALA A 108 2.75 11.64 -11.20
C ALA A 108 1.57 11.38 -10.26
N MET A 109 1.63 11.93 -9.05
CA MET A 109 0.62 11.71 -8.01
C MET A 109 0.24 13.02 -7.33
N GLU A 110 -0.88 12.98 -6.61
CA GLU A 110 -1.33 14.06 -5.75
C GLU A 110 -0.23 14.45 -4.77
N TYR A 111 -0.01 15.75 -4.65
CA TYR A 111 0.90 16.30 -3.68
C TYR A 111 0.22 16.47 -2.32
N CYS A 112 0.81 15.85 -1.30
CA CYS A 112 0.46 16.00 0.11
C CYS A 112 1.56 16.85 0.78
N GLU A 113 1.25 18.12 1.02
CA GLU A 113 2.24 19.14 1.39
C GLU A 113 2.92 18.91 2.74
N HIS A 114 2.29 18.15 3.63
CA HIS A 114 2.83 17.84 4.95
C HIS A 114 3.64 16.54 5.00
N GLY A 115 3.90 15.92 3.84
CA GLY A 115 4.68 14.69 3.75
C GLY A 115 3.92 13.49 4.32
N ASP A 116 4.67 12.52 4.85
CA ASP A 116 4.13 11.29 5.44
C ASP A 116 4.15 11.30 6.98
N LEU A 117 3.34 10.41 7.56
CA LEU A 117 3.18 10.28 9.00
C LEU A 117 4.47 9.81 9.69
N ARG A 118 5.36 9.09 9.00
CA ARG A 118 6.65 8.70 9.60
C ARG A 118 7.49 9.93 9.87
N LYS A 119 7.67 10.79 8.87
CA LYS A 119 8.42 12.03 9.03
C LYS A 119 7.81 12.93 10.11
N TYR A 120 6.48 13.03 10.13
CA TYR A 120 5.79 13.78 11.18
C TYR A 120 6.10 13.24 12.59
N LEU A 121 6.08 11.91 12.78
CA LEU A 121 6.43 11.29 14.06
C LEU A 121 7.91 11.45 14.41
N ASP A 122 8.82 11.42 13.44
CA ASP A 122 10.24 11.71 13.69
C ASP A 122 10.44 13.14 14.21
N ASP A 123 9.60 14.11 13.77
CA ASP A 123 9.65 15.51 14.22
C ASP A 123 9.01 15.73 15.60
N VAL A 124 7.85 15.12 15.87
CA VAL A 124 7.07 15.37 17.12
C VAL A 124 7.24 14.30 18.20
N GLY A 125 7.84 13.17 17.87
CA GLY A 125 8.01 11.98 18.71
C GLY A 125 6.73 11.15 18.85
N LYS A 126 5.64 11.75 19.34
CA LYS A 126 4.35 11.06 19.53
C LYS A 126 3.15 12.00 19.44
N MET A 127 1.98 11.41 19.26
CA MET A 127 0.72 12.13 19.06
C MET A 127 -0.21 12.04 20.28
N PRO A 128 -0.98 13.09 20.58
CA PRO A 128 -2.10 13.01 21.50
C PRO A 128 -3.14 11.97 21.03
N GLU A 129 -3.76 11.26 21.96
CA GLU A 129 -4.72 10.19 21.66
C GLU A 129 -5.85 10.64 20.71
N ASP A 130 -6.37 11.86 20.86
CA ASP A 130 -7.45 12.34 20.00
C ASP A 130 -7.02 12.45 18.54
N HIS A 131 -5.77 12.90 18.29
CA HIS A 131 -5.19 12.90 16.95
C HIS A 131 -4.94 11.47 16.43
N VAL A 132 -4.53 10.55 17.32
CA VAL A 132 -4.37 9.13 16.97
C VAL A 132 -5.70 8.55 16.50
N LYS A 133 -6.80 8.82 17.21
CA LYS A 133 -8.15 8.35 16.85
C LYS A 133 -8.59 8.90 15.50
N GLU A 134 -8.41 10.19 15.26
CA GLU A 134 -8.82 10.85 14.02
C GLU A 134 -8.09 10.27 12.79
N VAL A 135 -6.76 10.14 12.88
CA VAL A 135 -5.95 9.51 11.82
C VAL A 135 -6.32 8.03 11.65
N THR A 136 -6.48 7.29 12.74
CA THR A 136 -6.83 5.86 12.71
C THR A 136 -8.18 5.61 12.05
N SER A 137 -9.17 6.47 12.31
CA SER A 137 -10.51 6.36 11.72
C SER A 137 -10.47 6.48 10.19
N GLN A 138 -9.69 7.43 9.66
CA GLN A 138 -9.54 7.60 8.21
C GLN A 138 -8.78 6.44 7.56
N VAL A 139 -7.71 5.95 8.21
CA VAL A 139 -6.97 4.77 7.73
C VAL A 139 -7.87 3.54 7.71
N LEU A 140 -8.70 3.34 8.73
CA LEU A 140 -9.67 2.25 8.80
C LEU A 140 -10.71 2.32 7.69
N ALA A 141 -11.25 3.51 7.40
CA ALA A 141 -12.19 3.70 6.29
C ALA A 141 -11.56 3.34 4.94
N GLY A 142 -10.31 3.77 4.71
CA GLY A 142 -9.55 3.39 3.51
C GLY A 142 -9.30 1.88 3.41
N LEU A 143 -8.89 1.24 4.52
CA LEU A 143 -8.68 -0.22 4.56
C LEU A 143 -9.99 -0.99 4.33
N ALA A 144 -11.09 -0.60 4.96
CA ALA A 144 -12.40 -1.22 4.79
C ALA A 144 -12.81 -1.22 3.32
N MET A 145 -12.76 -0.05 2.69
CA MET A 145 -13.07 0.13 1.28
C MET A 145 -12.17 -0.71 0.37
N MET A 146 -10.87 -0.81 0.67
CA MET A 146 -9.95 -1.64 -0.08
C MET A 146 -10.24 -3.14 0.06
N HIS A 147 -10.53 -3.58 1.29
CA HIS A 147 -10.80 -4.97 1.65
C HIS A 147 -12.10 -5.47 1.02
N GLU A 148 -13.13 -4.63 0.98
CA GLU A 148 -14.40 -4.86 0.27
C GLU A 148 -14.17 -5.07 -1.24
N GLU A 149 -13.29 -4.28 -1.84
CA GLU A 149 -12.91 -4.40 -3.25
C GLU A 149 -11.98 -5.60 -3.55
N GLY A 150 -11.68 -6.41 -2.54
CA GLY A 150 -10.89 -7.64 -2.64
C GLY A 150 -9.37 -7.43 -2.64
N PHE A 151 -8.91 -6.26 -2.22
CA PHE A 151 -7.50 -5.90 -2.13
C PHE A 151 -7.05 -5.81 -0.67
N ALA A 152 -5.75 -5.93 -0.44
CA ALA A 152 -5.09 -5.59 0.81
C ALA A 152 -3.96 -4.62 0.51
N HIS A 153 -3.60 -3.77 1.47
CA HIS A 153 -2.53 -2.80 1.31
C HIS A 153 -1.17 -3.51 1.22
N GLY A 154 -0.90 -4.44 2.14
CA GLY A 154 0.28 -5.31 2.13
C GLY A 154 1.60 -4.68 2.58
N ASP A 155 1.62 -3.38 2.88
CA ASP A 155 2.77 -2.66 3.46
C ASP A 155 2.30 -1.39 4.20
N LEU A 156 1.21 -1.51 4.97
CA LEU A 156 0.71 -0.39 5.76
C LEU A 156 1.74 -0.03 6.86
N LYS A 157 2.11 1.24 6.92
CA LYS A 157 3.06 1.83 7.88
C LYS A 157 2.95 3.36 7.83
N PRO A 158 3.50 4.09 8.83
CA PRO A 158 3.45 5.56 8.83
C PRO A 158 4.02 6.22 7.57
N SER A 159 5.06 5.68 6.92
CA SER A 159 5.62 6.27 5.70
C SER A 159 4.70 6.13 4.47
N ASN A 160 3.66 5.31 4.55
CA ASN A 160 2.67 5.09 3.49
C ASN A 160 1.33 5.78 3.80
N ILE A 161 1.28 6.59 4.87
CA ILE A 161 0.14 7.43 5.25
C ILE A 161 0.57 8.88 5.05
N PHE A 162 0.11 9.50 3.96
CA PHE A 162 0.40 10.89 3.65
C PHE A 162 -0.55 11.84 4.36
N ILE A 163 -0.05 13.01 4.73
CA ILE A 163 -0.79 14.05 5.46
C ILE A 163 -1.16 15.15 4.47
N LYS A 164 -2.46 15.33 4.25
CA LYS A 164 -3.03 16.40 3.43
C LYS A 164 -3.35 17.64 4.24
N SER A 165 -3.86 17.45 5.46
CA SER A 165 -4.14 18.51 6.43
C SER A 165 -3.82 18.00 7.84
N LYS A 166 -3.44 18.93 8.72
CA LYS A 166 -3.13 18.67 10.13
C LYS A 166 -3.42 19.92 10.97
N PRO A 167 -3.39 19.83 12.31
CA PRO A 167 -3.62 20.96 13.20
C PRO A 167 -2.80 22.22 12.84
N PRO A 168 -3.42 23.42 12.90
CA PRO A 168 -4.70 23.74 13.55
C PRO A 168 -5.98 23.38 12.78
N ASN A 169 -5.86 22.86 11.55
CA ASN A 169 -7.00 22.31 10.80
C ASN A 169 -7.29 20.85 11.21
N GLU A 170 -8.42 20.31 10.77
CA GLU A 170 -8.72 18.87 10.92
C GLU A 170 -7.66 18.01 10.24
N TRP A 171 -7.40 16.82 10.79
CA TRP A 171 -6.53 15.86 10.15
C TRP A 171 -7.18 15.38 8.86
N TRP A 172 -6.39 15.32 7.79
CA TRP A 172 -6.79 14.60 6.60
C TRP A 172 -5.60 13.80 6.11
N VAL A 173 -5.72 12.48 6.15
CA VAL A 173 -4.68 11.54 5.74
C VAL A 173 -5.12 10.70 4.56
N LYS A 174 -4.16 10.28 3.74
CA LYS A 174 -4.39 9.45 2.56
C LYS A 174 -3.39 8.31 2.49
N LEU A 175 -3.86 7.12 2.16
CA LEU A 175 -3.03 5.95 1.92
C LEU A 175 -2.33 6.07 0.57
N CYS A 176 -1.06 5.70 0.54
CA CYS A 176 -0.22 5.69 -0.65
C CYS A 176 0.61 4.40 -0.71
N ASP A 177 1.44 4.29 -1.74
CA ASP A 177 2.33 3.16 -2.01
C ASP A 177 1.62 1.82 -1.80
N LEU A 178 0.52 1.69 -2.52
CA LEU A 178 -0.34 0.53 -2.44
C LEU A 178 0.44 -0.67 -2.98
N GLY A 179 1.10 -1.41 -2.08
CA GLY A 179 1.80 -2.67 -2.28
C GLY A 179 0.86 -3.84 -2.59
N LEU A 180 -0.19 -3.54 -3.37
CA LEU A 180 -1.43 -4.31 -3.51
C LEU A 180 -1.15 -5.71 -4.01
N SER A 181 -1.02 -6.63 -3.07
CA SER A 181 -1.24 -8.04 -3.32
C SER A 181 -2.75 -8.23 -3.50
N LYS A 182 -3.16 -8.69 -4.68
CA LYS A 182 -4.48 -9.29 -4.83
C LYS A 182 -4.54 -10.49 -3.87
N LYS A 183 -5.68 -10.73 -3.20
CA LYS A 183 -5.93 -11.98 -2.46
C LYS A 183 -5.42 -13.15 -3.31
N ALA A 184 -4.42 -13.87 -2.79
CA ALA A 184 -3.64 -14.84 -3.54
C ALA A 184 -4.56 -15.90 -4.16
N GLN A 185 -4.85 -15.75 -5.45
CA GLN A 185 -5.02 -16.89 -6.33
C GLN A 185 -3.73 -16.96 -7.16
N ASP A 186 -3.05 -18.08 -6.99
CA ASP A 186 -1.92 -18.58 -7.76
C ASP A 186 -0.51 -18.24 -7.29
N ALA A 187 -0.03 -19.18 -6.47
CA ALA A 187 1.35 -19.42 -6.11
C ALA A 187 2.23 -19.62 -7.36
N SER A 188 3.06 -18.63 -7.67
CA SER A 188 4.24 -18.85 -8.51
C SER A 188 5.42 -18.01 -8.01
N GLY A 189 6.32 -18.69 -7.30
CA GLY A 189 7.77 -18.54 -7.48
C GLY A 189 8.44 -17.22 -7.10
N ALA A 190 8.27 -16.73 -5.86
CA ALA A 190 9.35 -16.03 -5.15
C ALA A 190 9.07 -16.07 -3.64
N SER A 191 10.00 -16.63 -2.86
CA SER A 191 9.95 -16.76 -1.39
C SER A 191 10.30 -15.46 -0.67
N THR A 192 9.94 -14.30 -1.23
CA THR A 192 10.29 -13.01 -0.65
C THR A 192 9.20 -12.59 0.33
N ILE A 193 9.54 -12.56 1.62
CA ILE A 193 8.71 -11.92 2.65
C ILE A 193 8.45 -10.48 2.18
N ARG A 194 7.18 -10.11 2.09
CA ARG A 194 6.76 -8.77 1.67
C ARG A 194 6.43 -7.89 2.87
N GLY A 195 6.52 -6.59 2.67
CA GLY A 195 6.30 -5.58 3.70
C GLY A 195 7.56 -5.19 4.44
N THR A 196 7.42 -4.26 5.38
CA THR A 196 8.53 -3.63 6.09
C THR A 196 8.83 -4.32 7.43
N PRO A 197 10.10 -4.65 7.73
CA PRO A 197 10.49 -5.12 9.07
C PRO A 197 9.99 -4.18 10.16
N GLY A 198 9.54 -4.75 11.28
CA GLY A 198 8.89 -3.98 12.37
C GLY A 198 7.38 -3.84 12.23
N PHE A 199 6.81 -4.13 11.05
CA PHE A 199 5.35 -4.20 10.83
C PHE A 199 4.88 -5.62 10.50
N TRP A 200 5.80 -6.59 10.39
CA TRP A 200 5.46 -7.96 10.02
C TRP A 200 4.61 -8.65 11.09
N ALA A 201 3.45 -9.13 10.66
CA ALA A 201 2.62 -10.02 11.43
C ALA A 201 3.31 -11.40 11.63
N PRO A 202 3.07 -12.11 12.75
CA PRO A 202 3.70 -13.39 13.05
C PRO A 202 3.55 -14.43 11.93
N GLU A 203 2.40 -14.48 11.27
CA GLU A 203 2.10 -15.44 10.20
C GLU A 203 2.87 -15.16 8.91
N ILE A 204 3.28 -13.92 8.65
CA ILE A 204 4.14 -13.56 7.50
C ILE A 204 5.56 -14.11 7.69
N LEU A 205 5.95 -14.32 8.94
CA LEU A 205 7.23 -14.89 9.35
C LEU A 205 7.15 -16.40 9.64
N GLY A 206 5.96 -17.00 9.56
CA GLY A 206 5.72 -18.42 9.88
C GLY A 206 5.85 -18.74 11.38
N LEU A 207 5.80 -17.72 12.25
CA LEU A 207 5.93 -17.90 13.70
C LEU A 207 4.68 -18.52 14.34
N ASP A 208 3.57 -18.56 13.61
CA ASP A 208 2.34 -19.25 14.01
C ASP A 208 2.33 -20.73 13.61
N GLY A 209 3.42 -21.23 13.01
CA GLY A 209 3.57 -22.61 12.56
C GLY A 209 2.81 -22.93 11.26
N LYS A 210 2.22 -21.92 10.59
CA LYS A 210 1.54 -22.09 9.31
C LYS A 210 2.42 -21.64 8.15
N ASP A 211 2.05 -22.06 6.95
CA ASP A 211 2.71 -21.61 5.71
C ASP A 211 2.48 -20.10 5.51
N PRO A 212 3.52 -19.26 5.50
CA PRO A 212 3.38 -17.81 5.30
C PRO A 212 2.66 -17.45 3.99
N LYS A 213 2.72 -18.32 2.97
CA LYS A 213 2.01 -18.10 1.70
C LYS A 213 0.50 -18.17 1.82
N LYS A 214 -0.02 -18.70 2.93
CA LYS A 214 -1.46 -18.81 3.23
C LYS A 214 -1.95 -17.73 4.19
N ALA A 215 -1.08 -16.78 4.60
CA ALA A 215 -1.50 -15.66 5.41
C ALA A 215 -2.57 -14.84 4.68
N ASP A 216 -3.65 -14.48 5.39
CA ASP A 216 -4.70 -13.60 4.84
C ASP A 216 -4.17 -12.16 4.81
N PRO A 217 -3.97 -11.57 3.62
CA PRO A 217 -3.38 -10.23 3.51
C PRO A 217 -4.21 -9.14 4.22
N THR A 218 -5.52 -9.30 4.28
CA THR A 218 -6.39 -8.33 4.97
C THR A 218 -6.18 -8.35 6.48
N LYS A 219 -5.88 -9.53 7.04
CA LYS A 219 -5.56 -9.69 8.46
C LYS A 219 -4.17 -9.16 8.81
N VAL A 220 -3.25 -9.24 7.86
CA VAL A 220 -1.91 -8.65 7.99
C VAL A 220 -2.01 -7.13 8.03
N ASP A 221 -2.84 -6.50 7.19
CA ASP A 221 -3.07 -5.05 7.27
C ASP A 221 -3.57 -4.61 8.66
N MET A 222 -4.47 -5.39 9.28
CA MET A 222 -4.96 -5.07 10.64
C MET A 222 -3.85 -5.13 11.69
N TRP A 223 -2.92 -6.08 11.57
CA TRP A 223 -1.73 -6.11 12.44
C TRP A 223 -0.86 -4.88 12.23
N CYS A 224 -0.56 -4.55 10.97
CA CYS A 224 0.23 -3.38 10.61
C CYS A 224 -0.40 -2.07 11.13
N LEU A 225 -1.73 -1.99 11.12
CA LEU A 225 -2.45 -0.87 11.71
C LEU A 225 -2.23 -0.80 13.22
N GLY A 226 -2.31 -1.93 13.93
CA GLY A 226 -1.99 -2.01 15.35
C GLY A 226 -0.58 -1.48 15.66
N GLU A 227 0.43 -1.93 14.93
CA GLU A 227 1.82 -1.42 15.03
C GLU A 227 1.92 0.08 14.73
N THR A 228 1.21 0.55 13.71
CA THR A 228 1.15 1.98 13.35
C THR A 228 0.57 2.81 14.49
N ILE A 229 -0.51 2.35 15.12
CA ILE A 229 -1.13 3.04 16.26
C ILE A 229 -0.17 3.08 17.46
N VAL A 230 0.53 1.99 17.76
CA VAL A 230 1.55 1.99 18.83
C VAL A 230 2.65 3.00 18.56
N GLN A 231 3.15 3.08 17.33
CA GLN A 231 4.15 4.07 16.94
C GLN A 231 3.61 5.50 17.03
N MET A 232 2.35 5.76 16.65
CA MET A 232 1.76 7.08 16.84
C MET A 232 1.69 7.49 18.31
N CYS A 233 1.38 6.54 19.20
CA CYS A 233 1.23 6.80 20.63
C CYS A 233 2.56 6.93 21.37
N THR A 234 3.59 6.21 20.95
CA THR A 234 4.83 6.02 21.74
C THR A 234 6.10 6.49 21.03
N GLY A 235 6.04 6.72 19.72
CA GLY A 235 7.21 6.95 18.87
C GLY A 235 8.08 5.70 18.63
N LYS A 236 7.66 4.53 19.13
CA LYS A 236 8.44 3.28 19.11
C LYS A 236 7.62 2.10 18.56
N PRO A 237 8.27 1.09 17.96
CA PRO A 237 7.58 -0.14 17.55
C PRO A 237 6.96 -0.84 18.76
N ALA A 238 5.94 -1.67 18.55
CA ALA A 238 5.40 -2.44 19.68
C ALA A 238 6.42 -3.47 20.18
N PHE A 239 7.12 -4.14 19.27
CA PHE A 239 8.16 -5.11 19.59
C PHE A 239 9.54 -4.56 19.25
N ASP A 240 10.42 -4.45 20.25
CA ASP A 240 11.80 -3.99 20.05
C ASP A 240 12.64 -4.99 19.23
N SER A 241 12.27 -6.27 19.26
CA SER A 241 12.96 -7.33 18.53
C SER A 241 12.02 -8.44 18.05
N LEU A 242 12.51 -9.22 17.08
CA LEU A 242 11.85 -10.46 16.64
C LEU A 242 11.69 -11.47 17.80
N GLY A 243 12.62 -11.46 18.76
CA GLY A 243 12.53 -12.29 19.96
C GLY A 243 11.34 -11.93 20.84
N ASP A 244 11.01 -10.64 20.95
CA ASP A 244 9.85 -10.17 21.72
C ASP A 244 8.54 -10.57 21.03
N LEU A 245 8.49 -10.41 19.71
CA LEU A 245 7.38 -10.87 18.88
C LEU A 245 7.16 -12.38 19.02
N LEU A 246 8.24 -13.18 18.99
CA LEU A 246 8.16 -14.63 19.15
C LEU A 246 7.62 -15.01 20.54
N ARG A 247 8.11 -14.39 21.61
CA ARG A 247 7.60 -14.66 22.97
C ARG A 247 6.12 -14.29 23.09
N TYR A 248 5.70 -13.18 22.50
CA TYR A 248 4.29 -12.81 22.44
C TYR A 248 3.49 -13.87 21.69
N GLN A 249 3.92 -14.27 20.50
CA GLN A 249 3.24 -15.29 19.70
C GLN A 249 3.10 -16.63 20.44
N GLN A 250 4.14 -17.04 21.19
CA GLN A 250 4.12 -18.26 22.00
C GLN A 250 3.26 -18.14 23.27
N GLY A 251 2.77 -16.93 23.62
CA GLY A 251 2.05 -16.69 24.87
C GLY A 251 2.96 -16.59 26.11
N ASN A 252 4.28 -16.48 25.89
CA ASN A 252 5.28 -16.33 26.94
C ASN A 252 5.45 -14.86 27.39
N ALA A 253 4.82 -13.92 26.68
CA ALA A 253 4.78 -12.50 27.03
C ALA A 253 3.39 -11.89 26.71
N SER A 254 2.98 -10.90 27.49
CA SER A 254 1.82 -10.05 27.17
C SER A 254 2.17 -9.09 26.02
N PHE A 255 1.15 -8.51 25.39
CA PHE A 255 1.38 -7.49 24.38
C PHE A 255 2.12 -6.27 25.00
N PRO A 256 3.14 -5.70 24.33
CA PRO A 256 4.03 -4.71 24.94
C PRO A 256 3.37 -3.42 25.43
N THR A 257 2.22 -3.00 24.85
CA THR A 257 1.54 -1.78 25.34
C THR A 257 0.99 -1.92 26.75
N ALA A 258 0.75 -3.13 27.25
CA ALA A 258 0.29 -3.38 28.62
C ALA A 258 1.29 -2.90 29.70
N ARG A 259 2.49 -2.44 29.33
CA ARG A 259 3.55 -1.97 30.25
C ARG A 259 4.27 -0.70 29.81
N SER A 260 3.72 0.04 28.85
CA SER A 260 4.35 1.31 28.46
C SER A 260 4.15 2.35 29.58
N ALA A 261 5.21 3.04 29.98
CA ALA A 261 5.14 4.17 30.92
C ALA A 261 4.14 5.26 30.48
N ASP A 262 3.70 5.25 29.22
CA ASP A 262 2.66 6.12 28.67
C ASP A 262 1.23 5.73 29.10
N LEU A 263 0.95 4.44 29.26
CA LEU A 263 -0.29 3.93 29.86
C LEU A 263 -0.32 4.25 31.36
N GLU A 264 0.80 4.03 32.06
CA GLU A 264 0.95 4.36 33.49
C GLU A 264 0.87 5.87 33.76
N ALA A 265 1.30 6.70 32.80
CA ALA A 265 1.19 8.16 32.87
C ALA A 265 -0.20 8.71 32.47
N GLY A 266 -1.18 7.85 32.18
CA GLY A 266 -2.55 8.26 31.81
C GLY A 266 -2.66 8.98 30.45
N ARG A 267 -1.65 8.83 29.58
CA ARG A 267 -1.61 9.49 28.26
C ARG A 267 -2.33 8.71 27.17
N ILE A 268 -2.65 7.45 27.43
CA ILE A 268 -3.38 6.54 26.55
C ILE A 268 -4.49 5.89 27.37
N THR A 269 -5.71 5.87 26.86
CA THR A 269 -6.86 5.26 27.52
C THR A 269 -6.82 3.74 27.42
N VAL A 270 -7.42 3.09 28.41
CA VAL A 270 -7.63 1.64 28.42
C VAL A 270 -8.43 1.19 27.18
N ALA A 271 -9.36 2.02 26.70
CA ALA A 271 -10.13 1.74 25.49
C ALA A 271 -9.24 1.66 24.24
N LEU A 272 -8.29 2.59 24.07
CA LEU A 272 -7.36 2.55 22.95
C LEU A 272 -6.42 1.34 23.04
N VAL A 273 -5.95 0.98 24.24
CA VAL A 273 -5.15 -0.23 24.44
C VAL A 273 -5.92 -1.48 24.03
N HIS A 274 -7.17 -1.64 24.49
CA HIS A 274 -7.99 -2.78 24.09
C HIS A 274 -8.27 -2.81 22.59
N PHE A 275 -8.44 -1.64 21.97
CA PHE A 275 -8.58 -1.56 20.52
C PHE A 275 -7.32 -2.06 19.81
N ILE A 276 -6.13 -1.60 20.20
CA ILE A 276 -4.85 -2.08 19.65
C ILE A 276 -4.72 -3.60 19.84
N GLU A 277 -5.00 -4.11 21.04
CA GLU A 277 -4.96 -5.55 21.34
C GLU A 277 -5.94 -6.38 20.48
N SER A 278 -7.06 -5.79 20.07
CA SER A 278 -8.00 -6.42 19.15
C SER A 278 -7.45 -6.53 17.72
N LEU A 279 -6.54 -5.63 17.32
CA LEU A 279 -5.89 -5.62 16.01
C LEU A 279 -4.70 -6.59 15.92
N VAL A 280 -3.95 -6.75 17.02
CA VAL A 280 -2.69 -7.52 17.07
C VAL A 280 -2.84 -8.90 17.71
N LYS A 281 -4.04 -9.50 17.68
CA LYS A 281 -4.25 -10.86 18.18
C LYS A 281 -3.30 -11.85 17.48
N ARG A 282 -2.73 -12.76 18.28
CA ARG A 282 -1.82 -13.85 17.85
C ARG A 282 -2.39 -14.71 16.72
N ASN A 283 -3.69 -14.99 16.79
CA ASN A 283 -4.41 -15.70 15.74
C ASN A 283 -5.07 -14.67 14.80
N PRO A 284 -4.72 -14.65 13.50
CA PRO A 284 -5.26 -13.67 12.55
C PRO A 284 -6.79 -13.65 12.45
N SER A 285 -7.43 -14.81 12.64
CA SER A 285 -8.89 -14.94 12.58
C SER A 285 -9.62 -14.11 13.64
N ASP A 286 -8.98 -13.96 14.82
CA ASP A 286 -9.52 -13.28 16.00
C ASP A 286 -9.28 -11.77 15.97
N ARG A 287 -8.50 -11.28 14.99
CA ARG A 287 -8.27 -9.84 14.81
C ARG A 287 -9.55 -9.12 14.41
N TRP A 288 -9.78 -7.97 15.03
CA TRP A 288 -10.86 -7.05 14.68
C TRP A 288 -10.81 -6.69 13.19
N ARG A 289 -11.98 -6.42 12.62
CA ARG A 289 -12.17 -6.08 11.20
C ARG A 289 -13.19 -4.95 11.14
N PRO A 290 -13.05 -4.00 10.19
CA PRO A 290 -14.14 -3.08 9.89
C PRO A 290 -15.37 -3.90 9.45
N SER A 291 -16.54 -3.54 9.99
CA SER A 291 -17.84 -4.13 9.67
C SER A 291 -18.46 -3.48 8.45
#